data_AF-A0A9E6Y0B1-F1
#
_entry.id   AF-A0A9E6Y0B1-F1
#
_cell.length_a   1.000
_cell.length_b   1.000
_cell.length_c   1.000
_cell.angle_alpha   90.00
_cell.angle_beta   90.00
_cell.angle_gamma   90.00
#
_symmetry.space_group_name_H-M   'P 1'
#
loop_
_entity.id
_entity.type
_entity.pdbx_description
1 polymer ?
#
loop_
_entity_poly.entity_id
_entity_poly.type
_entity_poly.pdbx_seq_one_letter_code
_entity_poly.pdbx_strand_id
1 'polypeptide(L)'
;MVSSSYHFGMTIATGTDFDAFAAACGLEVEGFQRAIIAAVHGDEAEVLITIGRGNGKTSLLALLALHHLVTVEDSEIYVVAASRRQATELYKYAQRYARRLGDEHVVTRHLLVRWCPDPDEPRTFTRTLEGSRAMPGSCTARRSR
;
A
#
# COMPACT_ATOMS: atom_id res chain seq x y z
N MET A 1 25.88 2.09 12.19
CA MET A 1 24.81 2.80 12.91
C MET A 1 24.25 3.84 11.97
N VAL A 2 23.15 3.53 11.28
CA VAL A 2 22.46 4.51 10.43
C VAL A 2 21.35 5.08 11.31
N SER A 3 21.45 6.36 11.65
CA SER A 3 20.43 7.06 12.42
C SER A 3 19.11 7.05 11.63
N SER A 4 18.15 6.28 12.12
CA SER A 4 16.75 6.35 11.73
C SER A 4 16.16 7.58 12.42
N SER A 5 16.13 8.69 11.70
CA SER A 5 15.46 9.92 12.15
C SER A 5 14.58 10.36 11.00
N TYR A 6 13.54 9.57 10.73
CA TYR A 6 12.46 9.95 9.83
C TYR A 6 11.57 10.92 10.59
N HIS A 7 11.82 12.21 10.40
CA HIS A 7 10.97 13.24 10.97
C HIS A 7 9.57 13.14 10.38
N PHE A 8 8.65 12.75 11.25
CA PHE A 8 7.21 12.81 11.11
C PHE A 8 6.77 14.19 10.60
N GLY A 9 6.31 14.26 9.35
CA GLY A 9 5.87 15.51 8.71
C GLY A 9 6.32 15.75 7.27
N MET A 10 6.61 14.72 6.47
CA MET A 10 6.96 14.91 5.05
C MET A 10 5.69 14.87 4.20
N THR A 11 5.21 16.05 3.77
CA THR A 11 4.26 16.18 2.65
C THR A 11 5.03 15.81 1.37
N ILE A 12 4.76 14.61 0.85
CA ILE A 12 5.48 14.08 -0.31
C ILE A 12 4.73 14.41 -1.59
N ALA A 13 5.28 15.37 -2.32
CA ALA A 13 4.98 15.56 -3.72
C ALA A 13 5.98 14.75 -4.57
N THR A 14 5.46 13.89 -5.45
CA THR A 14 6.08 13.34 -6.68
C THR A 14 7.14 12.23 -6.56
N GLY A 15 6.88 11.12 -7.26
CA GLY A 15 7.74 10.03 -7.78
C GLY A 15 9.09 9.67 -7.13
N THR A 16 9.99 10.63 -6.89
CA THR A 16 11.34 10.41 -6.37
C THR A 16 11.33 9.90 -4.93
N ASP A 17 10.39 10.36 -4.11
CA ASP A 17 10.27 9.86 -2.74
C ASP A 17 9.79 8.41 -2.70
N PHE A 18 8.94 8.02 -3.65
CA PHE A 18 8.48 6.63 -3.74
C PHE A 18 9.62 5.68 -4.08
N ASP A 19 10.55 6.06 -4.96
CA ASP A 19 11.71 5.21 -5.30
C ASP A 19 12.62 5.00 -4.06
N ALA A 20 12.79 6.02 -3.21
CA ALA A 20 13.51 5.89 -1.95
C ALA A 20 12.78 4.98 -0.95
N PHE A 21 11.46 5.15 -0.82
CA PHE A 21 10.60 4.28 -0.01
C PHE A 21 10.65 2.81 -0.49
N ALA A 22 10.59 2.60 -1.80
CA ALA A 22 10.69 1.29 -2.43
C ALA A 22 12.04 0.63 -2.13
N ALA A 23 13.13 1.39 -2.25
CA ALA A 23 14.47 0.92 -1.93
C ALA A 23 14.61 0.54 -0.44
N ALA A 24 14.08 1.34 0.49
CA ALA A 24 14.03 1.00 1.92
C ALA A 24 13.23 -0.29 2.19
N CYS A 25 12.18 -0.52 1.41
CA CYS A 25 11.40 -1.76 1.43
C CYS A 25 12.06 -2.92 0.62
N GLY A 26 13.22 -2.70 0.00
CA GLY A 26 13.95 -3.68 -0.79
C GLY A 26 13.22 -4.13 -2.06
N LEU A 27 12.56 -3.18 -2.75
CA LEU A 27 12.03 -3.33 -4.10
C LEU A 27 12.73 -2.34 -5.03
N GLU A 28 13.34 -2.84 -6.11
CA GLU A 28 13.81 -1.98 -7.19
C GLU A 28 12.68 -1.75 -8.18
N VAL A 29 12.36 -0.47 -8.44
CA VAL A 29 11.25 -0.08 -9.30
C VAL A 29 11.70 -0.05 -10.76
N GLU A 30 10.99 -0.77 -11.61
CA GLU A 30 11.23 -0.81 -13.06
C GLU A 30 10.62 0.40 -13.78
N GLY A 31 11.09 0.69 -15.01
CA GLY A 31 10.60 1.84 -15.78
C GLY A 31 9.07 1.87 -15.97
N PHE A 32 8.45 0.73 -16.30
CA PHE A 32 6.99 0.66 -16.43
C PHE A 32 6.26 0.78 -15.09
N GLN A 33 6.89 0.35 -13.99
CA GLN A 33 6.32 0.48 -12.65
C GLN A 33 6.30 1.94 -12.22
N ARG A 34 7.30 2.74 -12.60
CA ARG A 34 7.28 4.20 -12.41
C ARG A 34 6.11 4.86 -13.12
N ALA A 35 5.79 4.44 -14.34
CA ALA A 35 4.62 4.97 -15.05
C ALA A 35 3.30 4.67 -14.32
N ILE A 36 3.21 3.47 -13.71
CA ILE A 36 2.05 3.10 -12.87
C ILE A 36 1.99 3.94 -11.60
N ILE A 37 3.12 4.11 -10.90
CA ILE A 37 3.20 4.94 -9.69
C ILE A 37 2.80 6.38 -10.00
N ALA A 38 3.27 6.93 -11.13
CA ALA A 38 2.90 8.27 -11.58
C ALA A 38 1.40 8.38 -11.87
N ALA A 39 0.81 7.38 -12.51
CA ALA A 39 -0.64 7.35 -12.76
C ALA A 39 -1.44 7.27 -11.44
N VAL A 40 -1.02 6.44 -10.48
CA VAL A 40 -1.68 6.28 -9.18
C VAL A 40 -1.60 7.54 -8.31
N HIS A 41 -0.52 8.31 -8.41
CA HIS A 41 -0.37 9.60 -7.73
C HIS A 41 -0.88 10.79 -8.55
N GLY A 42 -1.49 10.56 -9.71
CA GLY A 42 -2.12 11.61 -10.49
C GLY A 42 -3.42 12.10 -9.85
N ASP A 43 -4.01 13.15 -10.42
CA ASP A 43 -5.25 13.75 -9.92
C ASP A 43 -6.51 12.92 -10.25
N GLU A 44 -6.34 11.83 -11.00
CA GLU A 44 -7.45 10.99 -11.44
C GLU A 44 -8.03 10.17 -10.30
N ALA A 45 -9.35 10.17 -10.17
CA ALA A 45 -10.04 9.41 -9.12
C ALA A 45 -9.91 7.88 -9.30
N GLU A 46 -9.74 7.41 -10.54
CA GLU A 46 -9.66 5.99 -10.87
C GLU A 46 -8.52 5.70 -11.86
N VAL A 47 -7.78 4.63 -11.59
CA VAL A 47 -6.65 4.20 -12.44
C VAL A 47 -6.82 2.74 -12.82
N LEU A 48 -6.91 2.46 -14.13
CA LEU A 48 -6.95 1.12 -14.68
C LEU A 48 -5.57 0.70 -15.21
N ILE A 49 -5.03 -0.40 -14.68
CA ILE A 49 -3.71 -0.90 -15.02
C ILE A 49 -3.83 -2.31 -15.62
N THR A 50 -3.39 -2.48 -16.86
CA THR A 50 -3.40 -3.78 -17.57
C THR A 50 -1.98 -4.29 -17.77
N ILE A 51 -1.64 -5.36 -17.05
CA ILE A 51 -0.29 -5.95 -17.09
C ILE A 51 -0.38 -7.48 -17.09
N GLY A 52 0.48 -8.10 -17.90
CA GLY A 52 0.68 -9.54 -17.94
C GLY A 52 1.03 -10.19 -16.59
N ARG A 53 1.01 -11.52 -16.56
CA ARG A 53 1.46 -12.30 -15.41
C ARG A 53 2.99 -12.22 -15.31
N GLY A 54 3.53 -12.22 -14.09
CA GLY A 54 4.98 -12.24 -13.84
C GLY A 54 5.62 -10.87 -13.62
N ASN A 55 4.95 -9.77 -13.99
CA ASN A 55 5.53 -8.41 -13.96
C ASN A 55 5.41 -7.70 -12.60
N GLY A 56 5.44 -8.43 -11.49
CA GLY A 56 5.50 -7.80 -10.15
C GLY A 56 4.28 -6.95 -9.72
N LYS A 57 3.11 -7.09 -10.36
CA LYS A 57 1.92 -6.27 -10.01
C LYS A 57 1.49 -6.38 -8.55
N THR A 58 1.55 -7.57 -7.96
CA THR A 58 1.13 -7.79 -6.57
C THR A 58 2.11 -7.15 -5.58
N SER A 59 3.42 -7.29 -5.83
CA SER A 59 4.46 -6.62 -5.03
C SER A 59 4.36 -5.10 -5.14
N LEU A 60 4.16 -4.57 -6.35
CA LEU A 60 4.03 -3.12 -6.55
C LEU A 60 2.79 -2.57 -5.83
N LEU A 61 1.62 -3.20 -6.01
CA LEU A 61 0.39 -2.76 -5.35
C LEU A 61 0.47 -2.88 -3.82
N ALA A 62 1.13 -3.92 -3.30
CA ALA A 62 1.37 -4.03 -1.86
C ALA A 62 2.25 -2.90 -1.32
N LEU A 63 3.27 -2.49 -2.07
CA LEU A 63 4.14 -1.38 -1.70
C LEU A 63 3.41 -0.04 -1.78
N LEU A 64 2.64 0.21 -2.84
CA LEU A 64 1.79 1.40 -2.98
C LEU A 64 0.81 1.52 -1.81
N ALA A 65 0.16 0.41 -1.45
CA ALA A 65 -0.75 0.38 -0.31
C ALA A 65 -0.03 0.68 1.01
N LEU A 66 1.16 0.11 1.25
CA LEU A 66 1.94 0.42 2.44
C LEU A 66 2.40 1.90 2.47
N HIS A 67 2.88 2.41 1.33
CA HIS A 67 3.27 3.82 1.20
C HIS A 67 2.11 4.74 1.55
N HIS A 68 0.93 4.51 0.98
CA HIS A 68 -0.26 5.31 1.29
C HIS A 68 -0.64 5.22 2.77
N LEU A 69 -0.55 4.03 3.38
CA LEU A 69 -0.82 3.83 4.81
C LEU A 69 0.09 4.68 5.71
N VAL A 70 1.38 4.81 5.37
CA VAL A 70 2.33 5.56 6.21
C VAL A 70 2.35 7.05 5.89
N THR A 71 1.95 7.46 4.69
CA THR A 71 2.02 8.87 4.24
C THR A 71 0.71 9.63 4.34
N VAL A 72 -0.45 8.96 4.30
CA VAL A 72 -1.76 9.61 4.28
C VAL A 72 -2.45 9.45 5.62
N GLU A 73 -2.79 10.58 6.23
CA GLU A 73 -3.56 10.62 7.49
C GLU A 73 -4.95 10.01 7.32
N ASP A 74 -5.42 9.33 8.37
CA ASP A 74 -6.74 8.68 8.43
C ASP A 74 -7.08 7.77 7.24
N SER A 75 -6.07 7.18 6.58
CA SER A 75 -6.28 6.36 5.39
C SER A 75 -6.89 4.99 5.70
N GLU A 76 -7.91 4.60 4.92
CA GLU A 76 -8.47 3.26 4.90
C GLU A 76 -8.25 2.61 3.53
N ILE A 77 -7.51 1.50 3.50
CA ILE A 77 -7.10 0.84 2.27
C ILE A 77 -7.76 -0.53 2.18
N TYR A 78 -8.62 -0.71 1.19
CA TYR A 78 -9.31 -1.97 0.95
C TYR A 78 -8.71 -2.72 -0.23
N VAL A 79 -8.28 -3.95 0.03
CA VAL A 79 -7.78 -4.86 -1.01
C VAL A 79 -8.86 -5.86 -1.35
N VAL A 80 -9.45 -5.69 -2.54
CA VAL A 80 -10.48 -6.58 -3.08
C VAL A 80 -9.88 -7.46 -4.18
N ALA A 81 -10.06 -8.77 -4.06
CA ALA A 81 -9.61 -9.72 -5.06
C ALA A 81 -10.66 -10.80 -5.33
N ALA A 82 -10.56 -11.43 -6.50
CA ALA A 82 -11.46 -12.51 -6.91
C ALA A 82 -11.37 -13.75 -5.98
N SER A 83 -10.30 -13.88 -5.21
CA SER A 83 -10.13 -14.95 -4.22
C SER A 83 -9.41 -14.46 -2.97
N ARG A 84 -9.71 -15.09 -1.83
CA ARG A 84 -8.99 -14.85 -0.57
C ARG A 84 -7.48 -15.08 -0.73
N ARG A 85 -7.07 -16.11 -1.48
CA ARG A 85 -5.65 -16.41 -1.73
C ARG A 85 -4.93 -15.24 -2.37
N GLN A 86 -5.52 -14.59 -3.39
CA GLN A 86 -4.91 -13.44 -4.05
C GLN A 86 -4.77 -12.24 -3.11
N ALA A 87 -5.81 -11.96 -2.31
CA ALA A 87 -5.72 -10.94 -1.27
C ALA A 87 -4.58 -11.29 -0.29
N THR A 88 -4.56 -12.51 0.24
CA THR A 88 -3.53 -13.01 1.16
C THR A 88 -2.11 -12.85 0.62
N GLU A 89 -1.87 -13.09 -0.67
CA GLU A 89 -0.54 -12.88 -1.26
C GLU A 89 -0.13 -11.39 -1.23
N LEU A 90 -1.04 -10.47 -1.53
CA LEU A 90 -0.78 -9.03 -1.40
C LEU A 90 -0.43 -8.66 0.06
N TYR A 91 -1.17 -9.20 1.04
CA TYR A 91 -0.86 -9.00 2.46
C TYR A 91 0.53 -9.49 2.86
N LYS A 92 0.95 -10.66 2.36
CA LYS A 92 2.28 -11.19 2.65
C LYS A 92 3.38 -10.26 2.14
N TYR A 93 3.20 -9.68 0.95
CA TYR A 93 4.12 -8.66 0.44
C TYR A 93 4.10 -7.40 1.32
N ALA A 94 2.93 -6.89 1.67
CA ALA A 94 2.81 -5.70 2.52
C ALA A 94 3.48 -5.92 3.89
N GLN A 95 3.27 -7.07 4.53
CA GLN A 95 3.94 -7.42 5.78
C GLN A 95 5.46 -7.53 5.63
N ARG A 96 5.93 -8.11 4.51
CA ARG A 96 7.36 -8.20 4.22
C ARG A 96 7.98 -6.81 4.06
N TYR A 97 7.28 -5.90 3.39
CA TYR A 97 7.73 -4.52 3.24
C TYR A 97 7.71 -3.77 4.57
N ALA A 98 6.63 -3.88 5.35
CA ALA A 98 6.55 -3.28 6.69
C ALA A 98 7.71 -3.73 7.60
N ARG A 99 8.04 -5.03 7.60
CA ARG A 99 9.18 -5.55 8.37
C ARG A 99 10.53 -5.01 7.91
N ARG A 100 10.68 -4.73 6.61
CA ARG A 100 11.92 -4.17 6.05
C ARG A 100 12.03 -2.67 6.31
N LEU A 101 10.91 -1.96 6.22
CA LEU A 101 10.81 -0.55 6.58
C LEU A 101 11.24 -0.35 8.03
N GLY A 102 10.86 -1.28 8.92
CA GLY A 102 11.28 -1.26 10.32
C GLY A 102 10.65 -0.11 11.12
N ASP A 103 9.56 0.45 10.61
CA ASP A 103 8.80 1.52 11.25
C ASP A 103 7.98 0.96 12.42
N GLU A 104 8.24 1.45 13.63
CA GLU A 104 7.59 1.04 14.87
C GLU A 104 6.11 1.41 14.93
N HIS A 105 5.69 2.40 14.16
CA HIS A 105 4.28 2.80 14.04
C HIS A 105 3.46 1.79 13.22
N VAL A 106 4.12 0.93 12.41
CA VAL A 106 3.46 -0.04 11.55
C VAL A 106 3.25 -1.36 12.28
N VAL A 107 2.00 -1.64 12.66
CA VAL A 107 1.61 -2.87 13.35
C VAL A 107 1.02 -3.85 12.36
N THR A 108 1.70 -4.98 12.15
CA THR A 108 1.19 -6.07 11.31
C THR A 108 0.47 -7.14 12.14
N ARG A 109 -0.74 -7.53 11.73
CA ARG A 109 -1.49 -8.69 12.25
C ARG A 109 -2.06 -9.52 11.09
N HIS A 110 -2.66 -10.68 11.40
CA HIS A 110 -3.17 -11.60 10.36
C HIS A 110 -4.11 -10.87 9.37
N LEU A 111 -3.68 -10.75 8.11
CA LEU A 111 -4.38 -10.04 7.01
C LEU A 111 -4.74 -8.57 7.32
N LEU A 112 -3.99 -7.93 8.21
CA LEU A 112 -4.19 -6.55 8.62
C LEU A 112 -2.84 -5.85 8.77
N VAL A 113 -2.71 -4.66 8.19
CA VAL A 113 -1.59 -3.76 8.47
C VAL A 113 -2.19 -2.46 8.98
N ARG A 114 -1.73 -1.99 10.13
CA ARG A 114 -2.24 -0.77 10.77
C ARG A 114 -1.10 0.20 11.01
N TRP A 115 -1.45 1.46 11.07
CA TRP A 115 -0.56 2.51 11.51
C TRP A 115 -1.06 3.09 12.83
N CYS A 116 -0.15 3.28 13.78
CA CYS A 116 -0.41 3.76 15.12
C CYS A 116 0.35 5.08 15.35
N PRO A 117 -0.31 6.16 15.79
CA PRO A 117 0.37 7.43 16.06
C PRO A 117 1.34 7.38 17.23
N ASP A 118 1.06 6.55 18.24
CA ASP A 118 1.91 6.39 19.42
C ASP A 118 2.34 4.92 19.55
N PRO A 119 3.58 4.57 19.18
CA PRO A 119 4.07 3.20 19.21
C PRO A 119 4.19 2.65 20.65
N ASP A 120 4.32 3.52 21.65
CA ASP A 120 4.37 3.16 23.07
C ASP A 120 2.96 2.83 23.60
N GLU A 121 1.91 3.37 22.98
CA GLU A 121 0.50 3.09 23.27
C GLU A 121 -0.27 2.53 22.04
N PRO A 122 -0.03 1.26 21.64
CA PRO A 122 -0.54 0.69 20.40
C PRO A 122 -2.04 0.31 20.43
N ARG A 123 -2.86 1.03 21.19
CA ARG A 123 -4.31 0.82 21.30
C ARG A 123 -5.11 1.69 20.34
N THR A 124 -4.52 2.81 19.90
CA THR A 124 -5.15 3.76 18.99
C THR A 124 -4.61 3.53 17.58
N PHE A 125 -5.49 3.24 16.62
CA PHE A 125 -5.11 3.06 15.22
C PHE A 125 -5.90 4.05 14.39
N THR A 126 -5.21 4.85 13.59
CA THR A 126 -5.85 5.87 12.73
C THR A 126 -5.89 5.43 11.27
N ARG A 127 -5.09 4.42 10.89
CA ARG A 127 -4.99 3.99 9.49
C ARG A 127 -4.93 2.48 9.39
N THR A 128 -5.62 1.92 8.39
CA THR A 128 -5.76 0.47 8.25
C THR A 128 -5.73 0.02 6.79
N LEU A 129 -5.10 -1.12 6.55
CA LEU A 129 -5.09 -1.86 5.27
C LEU A 129 -5.73 -3.24 5.51
N GLU A 130 -6.89 -3.50 4.89
CA GLU A 130 -7.75 -4.67 5.14
C GLU A 130 -8.16 -5.47 3.89
N GLY A 131 -8.15 -6.79 4.03
CA GLY A 131 -8.36 -7.72 2.94
C GLY A 131 -9.75 -8.29 2.99
N SER A 132 -10.60 -7.87 2.06
CA SER A 132 -11.95 -8.42 1.96
C SER A 132 -12.05 -9.40 0.78
N ARG A 133 -12.94 -10.37 0.94
CA ARG A 133 -13.37 -11.18 -0.21
C ARG A 133 -14.37 -10.34 -1.00
N ALA A 134 -14.20 -10.23 -2.32
CA ALA A 134 -15.27 -9.76 -3.17
C ALA A 134 -16.50 -10.68 -2.99
N MET A 135 -17.60 -10.15 -2.47
CA MET A 135 -18.87 -10.88 -2.48
C MET A 135 -19.26 -11.10 -3.94
N PRO A 136 -19.52 -12.34 -4.40
CA PRO A 136 -20.05 -12.55 -5.74
C PRO A 136 -21.47 -11.95 -5.79
N GLY A 137 -21.64 -10.75 -6.35
CA GLY A 137 -22.98 -10.19 -6.62
C GLY A 137 -23.19 -8.68 -6.63
N SER A 138 -22.24 -7.82 -6.26
CA SER A 138 -22.50 -6.37 -6.15
C SER A 138 -21.90 -5.50 -7.26
N CYS A 139 -21.73 -6.04 -8.48
CA CYS A 139 -21.53 -5.20 -9.66
C CYS A 139 -22.88 -4.97 -10.35
N THR A 140 -23.75 -4.20 -9.71
CA THR A 140 -24.91 -3.61 -10.38
C THR A 140 -24.38 -2.42 -11.18
N ALA A 141 -23.99 -2.67 -12.42
CA ALA A 141 -23.69 -1.64 -13.40
C ALA A 141 -24.93 -0.75 -13.55
N ARG A 142 -24.91 0.42 -12.90
CA ARG A 142 -25.93 1.45 -13.10
C ARG A 142 -25.63 2.11 -14.44
N ARG A 143 -26.23 1.58 -15.53
CA ARG A 143 -26.27 2.28 -16.81
C ARG A 143 -27.10 3.55 -16.62
N SER A 144 -26.46 4.70 -16.47
CA SER A 144 -27.09 5.99 -16.73
C SER A 144 -27.17 6.18 -18.24
N ARG A 145 -28.37 6.50 -18.70
CA ARG A 145 -28.71 6.88 -20.07
C ARG A 145 -28.13 8.24 -20.42
#